data_AF-A0A069D8U3-F1
#
_entry.id   AF-A0A069D8U3-F1
#
_cell.length_a   1.000
_cell.length_b   1.000
_cell.length_c   1.000
_cell.angle_alpha   90.00
_cell.angle_beta   90.00
_cell.angle_gamma   90.00
#
_symmetry.space_group_name_H-M   'P 1'
#
loop_
_entity.id
_entity.type
_entity.pdbx_description
1 polymer ?
#
loop_
_entity_poly.entity_id
_entity_poly.type
_entity_poly.pdbx_seq_one_letter_code
_entity_poly.pdbx_strand_id
1 'polypeptide(L)'
;MIGNLDKLLFVLWRRIFSRYTISIYMSHNQEHFQKNIYKLNSHQVDYKTQITNTGSSGVSLGGFSAQYEIFVKKSDIHLAEKVINH
;
A
#
# COMPACT_ATOMS: atom_id res chain seq x y z
N MET A 1 -7.58 21.19 27.09
CA MET A 1 -6.51 20.24 27.43
C MET A 1 -6.90 18.91 26.83
N ILE A 2 -6.22 18.46 25.77
CA ILE A 2 -6.44 17.11 25.21
C ILE A 2 -6.05 16.11 26.29
N GLY A 3 -6.98 15.24 26.69
CA GLY A 3 -6.79 14.33 27.80
C GLY A 3 -5.72 13.31 27.48
N ASN A 4 -5.05 12.78 28.50
CA ASN A 4 -4.09 11.67 28.32
C ASN A 4 -4.73 10.47 27.60
N LEU A 5 -6.06 10.32 27.70
CA LEU A 5 -6.83 9.29 26.99
C LEU A 5 -6.83 9.50 25.47
N ASP A 6 -7.00 10.74 25.00
CA ASP A 6 -7.00 11.09 23.58
C ASP A 6 -5.61 10.84 22.95
N LYS A 7 -4.53 11.13 23.70
CA LYS A 7 -3.16 10.80 23.26
C LYS A 7 -2.94 9.29 23.16
N LEU A 8 -3.44 8.52 24.13
CA LEU A 8 -3.34 7.05 24.13
C LEU A 8 -4.12 6.45 22.97
N LEU A 9 -5.36 6.91 22.76
CA LEU A 9 -6.19 6.54 21.63
C LEU A 9 -5.50 6.89 20.32
N PHE A 10 -4.95 8.09 20.15
CA PHE A 10 -4.22 8.50 18.95
C PHE A 10 -2.98 7.65 18.69
N VAL A 11 -2.21 7.27 19.72
CA VAL A 11 -1.02 6.41 19.57
C VAL A 11 -1.43 4.98 19.18
N LEU A 12 -2.46 4.43 19.81
CA LEU A 12 -3.00 3.11 19.47
C LEU A 12 -3.59 3.11 18.05
N TRP A 13 -4.34 4.15 17.70
CA TRP A 13 -4.80 4.40 16.34
C TRP A 13 -3.62 4.44 15.39
N ARG A 14 -2.62 5.29 15.62
CA ARG A 14 -1.46 5.43 14.73
C ARG A 14 -0.69 4.11 14.56
N ARG A 15 -0.59 3.29 15.61
CA ARG A 15 -0.03 1.92 15.53
C ARG A 15 -0.89 0.99 14.69
N ILE A 16 -2.21 1.10 14.78
CA ILE A 16 -3.18 0.38 13.96
C ILE A 16 -3.17 0.88 12.49
N PHE A 17 -2.99 2.18 12.24
CA PHE A 17 -2.88 2.73 10.88
C PHE A 17 -1.48 2.51 10.28
N SER A 18 -0.47 2.23 11.10
CA SER A 18 0.84 1.70 10.71
C SER A 18 0.80 0.20 10.37
N ARG A 19 -0.36 -0.44 10.26
CA ARG A 19 -0.48 -1.88 9.99
C ARG A 19 0.13 -2.30 8.65
N TYR A 20 0.03 -1.47 7.62
CA TYR A 20 0.47 -1.78 6.26
C TYR A 20 1.92 -1.32 6.03
N THR A 21 2.88 -2.18 6.39
CA THR A 21 4.32 -1.87 6.39
C THR A 21 5.11 -2.64 5.33
N ILE A 22 4.54 -3.69 4.77
CA ILE A 22 5.27 -4.60 3.87
C ILE A 22 4.81 -4.35 2.45
N SER A 23 5.70 -3.83 1.61
CA SER A 23 5.47 -3.71 0.17
C SER A 23 5.59 -5.08 -0.48
N ILE A 24 4.53 -5.54 -1.14
CA ILE A 24 4.48 -6.83 -1.84
C ILE A 24 4.46 -6.68 -3.36
N TYR A 25 4.23 -5.47 -3.85
CA TYR A 25 4.20 -5.16 -5.27
C TYR A 25 4.59 -3.72 -5.49
N MET A 26 5.48 -3.49 -6.45
CA MET A 26 5.92 -2.18 -6.89
C MET A 26 6.09 -2.21 -8.40
N SER A 27 5.42 -1.33 -9.13
CA SER A 27 5.53 -1.25 -10.60
C SER A 27 5.11 0.11 -11.12
N HIS A 28 5.59 0.45 -12.30
CA HIS A 28 5.12 1.61 -13.05
C HIS A 28 3.97 1.28 -14.01
N ASN A 29 3.57 0.01 -14.10
CA ASN A 29 2.46 -0.44 -14.95
C ASN A 29 1.13 -0.41 -14.18
N GLN A 30 0.26 0.54 -14.57
CA GLN A 30 -1.06 0.73 -13.97
C GLN A 30 -2.00 -0.45 -14.17
N GLU A 31 -1.99 -1.09 -15.35
CA GLU A 31 -2.90 -2.21 -15.65
C GLU A 31 -2.62 -3.42 -14.74
N HIS A 32 -1.33 -3.76 -14.58
CA HIS A 32 -0.92 -4.83 -13.68
C HIS A 32 -1.23 -4.51 -12.22
N PHE A 33 -1.07 -3.25 -11.82
CA PHE A 33 -1.46 -2.78 -10.49
C PHE A 33 -2.96 -2.98 -10.22
N GLN A 34 -3.83 -2.58 -11.16
CA GLN A 34 -5.27 -2.77 -11.03
C GLN A 34 -5.66 -4.25 -11.03
N LYS A 35 -5.01 -5.08 -11.83
CA LYS A 35 -5.22 -6.54 -11.83
C LYS A 35 -4.90 -7.16 -10.46
N ASN A 36 -3.80 -6.75 -9.84
CA ASN A 36 -3.41 -7.25 -8.52
C ASN A 36 -4.36 -6.76 -7.42
N ILE A 37 -4.82 -5.52 -7.49
CA ILE A 37 -5.89 -5.00 -6.61
C ILE A 37 -7.15 -5.85 -6.72
N TYR A 38 -7.58 -6.17 -7.93
CA TYR A 38 -8.77 -6.98 -8.14
C TYR A 38 -8.63 -8.39 -7.54
N LYS A 39 -7.48 -9.03 -7.73
CA LYS A 39 -7.17 -10.34 -7.13
C LYS A 39 -7.20 -10.30 -5.59
N LEU A 40 -6.58 -9.29 -4.99
CA LEU A 40 -6.54 -9.14 -3.54
C LEU A 40 -7.95 -8.92 -2.96
N ASN A 41 -8.77 -8.10 -3.62
CA ASN A 41 -10.17 -7.88 -3.25
C ASN A 41 -11.01 -9.15 -3.34
N SER A 42 -10.86 -9.95 -4.42
CA SER A 42 -11.64 -11.17 -4.58
C SER A 42 -11.34 -12.24 -3.52
N HIS A 43 -10.14 -12.20 -2.94
CA HIS A 43 -9.70 -13.08 -1.85
C HIS A 43 -9.82 -12.44 -0.46
N GLN A 44 -10.48 -11.27 -0.36
CA GLN A 44 -10.68 -10.54 0.90
C GLN A 44 -9.38 -10.26 1.68
N VAL A 45 -8.29 -10.00 0.95
CA VAL A 45 -6.99 -9.64 1.55
C VAL A 45 -6.98 -8.14 1.82
N ASP A 46 -6.73 -7.76 3.07
CA ASP A 46 -6.57 -6.36 3.45
C ASP A 46 -5.26 -5.78 2.89
N TYR A 47 -5.34 -4.70 2.14
CA TYR A 47 -4.17 -4.01 1.57
C TYR A 47 -4.31 -2.48 1.64
N LYS A 48 -3.18 -1.79 1.44
CA LYS A 48 -3.08 -0.34 1.26
C LYS A 48 -2.33 -0.05 -0.03
N THR A 49 -2.83 0.87 -0.83
CA THR A 49 -2.14 1.33 -2.04
C THR A 49 -1.42 2.64 -1.81
N GLN A 50 -0.33 2.84 -2.54
CA GLN A 50 0.35 4.12 -2.63
C GLN A 50 0.68 4.39 -4.10
N ILE A 51 0.42 5.62 -4.54
CA ILE A 51 0.74 6.07 -5.89
C ILE A 51 1.65 7.28 -5.73
N THR A 52 2.88 7.13 -6.19
CA THR A 52 3.89 8.19 -6.14
C THR A 52 4.10 8.72 -7.55
N ASN A 53 3.64 9.94 -7.80
CA ASN A 53 3.90 10.61 -9.07
C ASN A 53 5.36 11.04 -9.13
N THR A 54 6.15 10.40 -9.98
CA THR A 54 7.57 10.71 -10.20
C THR A 54 7.77 11.93 -11.12
N GLY A 55 6.69 12.45 -11.70
CA GLY A 55 6.72 13.49 -12.73
C GLY A 55 6.84 14.97 -12.29
N SER A 56 7.04 15.32 -11.01
CA SER A 56 7.06 16.73 -10.57
C SER A 56 8.42 17.30 -10.16
N SER A 57 9.52 16.57 -10.34
CA SER A 57 10.87 17.07 -10.05
C SER A 57 11.72 17.23 -11.32
N GLY A 58 11.41 18.25 -12.13
CA GLY A 58 12.35 18.98 -12.98
C GLY A 58 13.11 18.26 -14.12
N VAL A 59 13.08 16.94 -14.23
CA VAL A 59 13.79 16.19 -15.27
C VAL A 59 12.89 15.05 -15.76
N SER A 60 12.12 15.38 -16.80
CA SER A 60 11.33 14.40 -17.55
C SER A 60 12.26 13.51 -18.37
N LEU A 61 12.75 12.44 -17.76
CA LEU A 61 13.38 11.33 -18.44
C LEU A 61 12.32 10.26 -18.68
N GLY A 62 11.66 10.36 -19.85
CA GLY A 62 10.99 9.27 -20.56
C GLY A 62 10.21 8.22 -19.75
N GLY A 63 8.89 8.40 -19.68
CA GLY A 63 7.95 7.28 -19.89
C GLY A 63 7.23 6.67 -18.70
N PHE A 64 7.63 6.93 -17.45
CA PHE A 64 6.90 6.40 -16.27
C PHE A 64 6.60 7.52 -15.27
N SER A 65 5.41 8.10 -15.39
CA SER A 65 4.96 9.27 -14.63
C SER A 65 4.49 8.95 -13.20
N ALA A 66 4.22 7.68 -12.90
CA ALA A 66 3.76 7.23 -11.60
C ALA A 66 4.37 5.87 -11.22
N GLN A 67 4.68 5.70 -9.94
CA GLN A 67 5.04 4.45 -9.30
C GLN A 67 3.85 3.98 -8.45
N TYR A 68 3.44 2.74 -8.65
CA TYR A 68 2.32 2.13 -7.95
C TYR A 68 2.83 1.06 -7.00
N GLU A 69 2.42 1.14 -5.74
CA GLU A 69 2.82 0.24 -4.68
C GLU A 69 1.62 -0.32 -3.93
N ILE A 70 1.72 -1.59 -3.53
CA ILE A 70 0.74 -2.27 -2.70
C ILE A 70 1.42 -2.77 -1.43
N PHE A 71 0.87 -2.37 -0.30
CA PHE A 71 1.32 -2.73 1.04
C PHE A 71 0.29 -3.62 1.73
N VAL A 72 0.77 -4.60 2.49
CA VAL A 72 -0.07 -5.46 3.32
C VAL A 72 0.39 -5.45 4.76
N LYS A 73 -0.45 -6.01 5.64
CA LYS A 73 -0.07 -6.27 7.02
C LYS A 73 0.98 -7.37 7.05
N LYS A 74 1.88 -7.30 8.04
CA LYS A 74 2.90 -8.33 8.24
C LYS A 74 2.32 -9.73 8.44
N SER A 75 1.14 -9.85 9.06
CA SER A 75 0.45 -11.12 9.24
C SER A 75 -0.03 -11.75 7.94
N ASP A 76 -0.28 -10.94 6.90
CA ASP A 76 -1.03 -11.35 5.72
C ASP A 76 -0.12 -11.51 4.49
N ILE A 77 1.20 -11.36 4.67
CA ILE A 77 2.21 -11.41 3.59
C ILE A 77 2.06 -12.70 2.78
N HIS A 78 2.11 -13.86 3.43
CA HIS A 78 2.10 -15.15 2.73
C HIS A 78 0.80 -15.38 1.95
N LEU A 79 -0.33 -14.92 2.48
CA LEU A 79 -1.61 -15.00 1.78
C LEU A 79 -1.60 -14.06 0.57
N ALA A 80 -1.15 -12.82 0.73
CA ALA A 80 -1.10 -11.83 -0.32
C ALA A 80 -0.14 -12.22 -1.46
N GLU A 81 1.05 -12.72 -1.13
CA GLU A 81 2.02 -13.24 -2.10
C GLU A 81 1.44 -14.41 -2.89
N LYS A 82 0.76 -15.35 -2.21
CA LYS A 82 0.10 -16.48 -2.87
C LYS A 82 -0.98 -16.02 -3.85
N VAL A 83 -1.79 -15.02 -3.46
CA VAL A 83 -2.87 -14.48 -4.31
C VAL A 83 -2.33 -13.72 -5.52
N ILE A 84 -1.22 -12.99 -5.39
CA ILE A 84 -0.64 -12.24 -6.52
C ILE A 84 0.00 -13.20 -7.54
N ASN A 85 0.72 -14.21 -7.05
CA ASN A 85 1.49 -15.15 -7.88
C ASN A 85 0.64 -16.25 -8.53
N HIS A 86 -0.57 -16.49 -8.04
CA HIS A 86 -1.53 -17.47 -8.59
C HIS A 86 -2.60 -16.78 -9.46
#